data_AF-A0A4P8IEF6-F1
#
_entry.id   AF-A0A4P8IEF6-F1
#
_cell.length_a   1.000
_cell.length_b   1.000
_cell.length_c   1.000
_cell.angle_alpha   90.00
_cell.angle_beta   90.00
_cell.angle_gamma   90.00
#
_symmetry.space_group_name_H-M   'P 1'
#
loop_
_entity.id
_entity.type
_entity.pdbx_description
1 polymer ?
#
loop_
_entity_poly.entity_id
_entity_poly.type
_entity_poly.pdbx_seq_one_letter_code
_entity_poly.pdbx_strand_id
1 'polypeptide(L)' 'MECKNKEIFVKGIKKTGTRIGYKTKMLRVMVTNDQTGKTLSVSDGDTIFTFSADEISRWLER' A
#
# COMPACT_ATOMS: atom_id res chain seq x y z
N MET A 1 -13.59 -11.54 15.56
CA MET A 1 -12.12 -11.40 15.38
C MET A 1 -11.77 -9.93 15.59
N GLU A 2 -10.86 -9.60 16.50
CA GLU A 2 -10.40 -8.21 16.64
C GLU A 2 -9.60 -7.81 15.40
N CYS A 3 -9.91 -6.65 14.83
CA CYS A 3 -9.21 -6.12 13.67
C CYS A 3 -7.75 -5.84 14.05
N LYS A 4 -6.80 -6.53 13.41
CA LYS A 4 -5.36 -6.32 13.63
C LYS A 4 -4.78 -5.58 12.45
N ASN A 5 -4.36 -4.34 12.69
CA ASN A 5 -3.73 -3.49 11.69
C ASN A 5 -2.24 -3.39 11.95
N LYS A 6 -1.44 -3.51 10.89
CA LYS A 6 0.00 -3.27 10.92
C LYS A 6 0.32 -2.15 9.95
N GLU A 7 1.08 -1.17 10.43
CA GLU A 7 1.50 -0.03 9.64
C GLU A 7 3.01 -0.06 9.43
N ILE A 8 3.45 0.22 8.21
CA ILE A 8 4.84 0.22 7.79
C ILE A 8 5.08 1.46 6.92
N PHE A 9 6.19 2.15 7.15
CA PHE A 9 6.63 3.26 6.32
C PHE A 9 7.80 2.82 5.46
N VAL A 10 7.68 2.98 4.14
CA VAL A 10 8.70 2.57 3.18
C VAL A 10 9.04 3.73 2.24
N LYS A 11 10.29 3.82 1.82
CA LYS A 11 10.68 4.74 0.75
C LYS A 11 10.19 4.18 -0.58
N GLY A 12 9.31 4.90 -1.26
CA GLY A 12 8.83 4.58 -2.59
C GLY A 12 9.04 5.72 -3.57
N ILE A 13 8.49 5.58 -4.77
CA ILE A 13 8.72 6.50 -5.87
C ILE A 13 7.36 6.97 -6.40
N LYS A 14 7.12 8.29 -6.43
CA LYS A 14 5.91 8.89 -7.00
C LYS A 14 6.27 9.75 -8.20
N LYS A 15 5.50 9.64 -9.28
CA LYS A 15 5.55 10.59 -10.39
C LYS A 15 4.96 11.92 -9.91
N THR A 16 5.76 12.99 -9.91
CA THR A 16 5.25 14.33 -9.61
C THR A 16 4.78 15.00 -10.91
N GLY A 17 3.65 15.71 -10.87
CA GLY A 17 3.08 16.38 -12.04
C GLY A 17 4.00 17.41 -12.70
N THR A 18 3.66 17.79 -13.94
CA THR A 18 4.25 18.76 -14.93
C THR A 18 5.77 18.90 -15.06
N ARG A 19 6.55 18.82 -13.99
CA ARG A 19 8.02 18.72 -14.06
C ARG A 19 8.42 17.26 -14.13
N ILE A 20 9.07 16.92 -15.25
CA ILE A 20 9.54 15.60 -15.64
C ILE A 20 10.34 14.97 -14.51
N GLY A 21 9.83 13.87 -13.92
CA GLY A 21 10.61 13.05 -13.02
C GLY A 21 9.82 12.24 -12.01
N TYR A 22 10.54 11.33 -11.39
CA TYR A 22 10.12 10.52 -10.26
C TYR A 22 10.83 11.04 -9.01
N LYS A 23 10.10 11.25 -7.91
CA LYS A 23 10.69 11.63 -6.62
C LYS A 23 10.49 10.53 -5.59
N THR A 24 11.50 10.34 -4.76
CA THR A 24 11.39 9.49 -3.56
C THR A 24 10.39 10.12 -2.60
N LYS A 25 9.38 9.37 -2.19
CA LYS A 25 8.38 9.78 -1.20
C LYS A 25 8.23 8.68 -0.15
N MET A 26 7.93 9.06 1.08
CA MET A 26 7.55 8.08 2.09
C MET A 26 6.15 7.56 1.75
N LEU A 27 6.03 6.26 1.58
CA LEU A 27 4.76 5.57 1.41
C LEU A 27 4.37 4.93 2.74
N ARG A 28 3.11 5.14 3.12
CA ARG A 28 2.45 4.46 4.22
C ARG A 28 1.81 3.19 3.68
N VAL A 29 2.27 2.04 4.15
CA VAL A 29 1.69 0.73 3.85
C VAL A 29 0.94 0.25 5.07
N MET A 30 -0.36 -0.01 4.93
CA MET A 30 -1.21 -0.54 5.98
C MET A 30 -1.68 -1.94 5.58
N VAL A 31 -1.40 -2.92 6.44
CA VAL A 31 -1.96 -4.26 6.34
C VAL A 31 -3.10 -4.35 7.35
N THR A 32 -4.31 -4.61 6.88
CA THR A 32 -5.45 -4.88 7.77
C THR A 32 -5.80 -6.36 7.73
N ASN A 33 -6.34 -6.85 8.85
CA ASN A 33 -6.90 -8.19 8.97
C ASN A 33 -8.18 -8.10 9.79
N ASP A 34 -9.30 -8.03 9.09
CA ASP A 34 -10.64 -7.93 9.67
C ASP A 34 -11.49 -9.18 9.36
N GLN A 35 -12.80 -9.12 9.63
CA GLN A 35 -13.72 -10.24 9.38
C GLN A 35 -13.97 -10.48 7.89
N THR A 36 -13.70 -9.49 7.04
CA THR A 36 -13.86 -9.53 5.59
C THR A 36 -12.62 -10.15 4.92
N GLY A 37 -11.44 -9.97 5.52
CA GLY A 37 -10.21 -10.59 5.06
C GLY A 37 -8.96 -9.75 5.36
N LYS A 38 -7.88 -10.08 4.66
CA LYS A 38 -6.63 -9.32 4.71
C LYS A 38 -6.55 -8.34 3.55
N THR A 39 -6.25 -7.09 3.83
CA THR A 39 -6.03 -6.08 2.77
C THR A 39 -4.69 -5.38 2.94
N LEU A 40 -4.16 -4.89 1.82
CA LEU A 40 -2.96 -4.07 1.74
C LEU A 40 -3.34 -2.71 1.15
N SER A 41 -3.19 -1.65 1.93
CA SER A 41 -3.34 -0.28 1.47
C SER A 41 -1.99 0.40 1.36
N VAL A 42 -1.72 1.04 0.22
CA VAL A 42 -0.53 1.86 -0.02
C VAL A 42 -0.98 3.30 -0.23
N SER A 43 -0.47 4.20 0.61
CA SER A 43 -0.80 5.61 0.59
C SER A 43 0.45 6.46 0.51
N ASP A 44 0.36 7.57 -0.20
CA ASP A 44 1.39 8.62 -0.21
C ASP A 44 0.94 9.93 0.47
N GLY A 45 -0.19 9.89 1.18
CA GLY A 45 -0.85 11.06 1.77
C GLY A 45 -1.87 11.76 0.87
N ASP A 46 -1.69 11.73 -0.45
CA ASP A 46 -2.64 12.33 -1.42
C ASP A 46 -3.49 11.26 -2.12
N THR A 47 -2.89 10.09 -2.36
CA THR A 47 -3.50 8.98 -3.08
C THR A 47 -3.40 7.71 -2.24
N ILE A 48 -4.44 6.88 -2.31
CA ILE A 48 -4.51 5.59 -1.61
C ILE A 48 -4.96 4.53 -2.61
N PHE A 49 -4.23 3.42 -2.64
CA PHE A 49 -4.63 2.20 -3.33
C PHE A 49 -4.83 1.09 -2.31
N THR A 50 -5.90 0.32 -2.42
CA THR A 50 -6.20 -0.80 -1.52
C THR A 50 -6.45 -2.05 -2.35
N PHE A 51 -5.80 -3.15 -1.95
CA PHE A 51 -5.87 -4.43 -2.64
C PHE A 51 -6.18 -5.55 -1.64
N SER A 52 -6.82 -6.61 -2.12
CA SER A 52 -6.90 -7.86 -1.35
C SER A 52 -5.52 -8.49 -1.23
N ALA A 53 -5.14 -8.92 -0.04
CA ALA A 53 -3.84 -9.57 0.16
C ALA A 53 -3.72 -10.88 -0.65
N ASP A 54 -4.84 -11.58 -0.87
CA ASP A 54 -4.88 -12.82 -1.67
C ASP A 54 -4.66 -12.54 -3.17
N GLU A 55 -5.02 -11.36 -3.65
CA GLU A 55 -4.76 -10.96 -5.03
C GLU A 55 -3.28 -10.65 -5.22
N ILE A 56 -2.70 -9.89 -4.27
CA ILE A 56 -1.28 -9.54 -4.28
C ILE A 56 -0.40 -10.80 -4.14
N SER A 57 -0.76 -11.75 -3.29
CA SER A 57 0.03 -12.98 -3.11
C SER A 57 0.16 -13.75 -4.42
N ARG A 58 -0.93 -13.89 -5.19
CA ARG A 58 -0.90 -14.56 -6.51
C ARG A 58 0.03 -13.88 -7.51
N TRP A 59 0.20 -12.57 -7.42
CA TRP A 59 1.08 -11.83 -8.32
C TRP A 59 2.56 -12.00 -7.92
N LEU A 60 2.84 -12.24 -6.65
CA LEU A 60 4.17 -12.40 -6.08
C LEU A 60 4.68 -13.85 -6.05
N GLU A 61 3.81 -14.84 -6.27
CA GLU A 61 4.16 -16.27 -6.35
C GLU A 61 4.79 -16.69 -7.70
N ARG A 62 5.06 -15.74 -8.61
CA ARG A 62 5.84 -15.95 -9.83
C ARG A 62 7.34 -15.77 -9.60
#